data_AF-A0A1Y9H1W5-F1
#
_entry.id   AF-A0A1Y9H1W5-F1
#
_cell.length_a   1.000
_cell.length_b   1.000
_cell.length_c   1.000
_cell.angle_alpha   90.00
_cell.angle_beta   90.00
_cell.angle_gamma   90.00
#
_symmetry.space_group_name_H-M   'P 1'
#
loop_
_entity.id
_entity.type
_entity.pdbx_description
1 polymer ?
#
loop_
_entity_poly.entity_id
_entity_poly.type
_entity_poly.pdbx_seq_one_letter_code
_entity_poly.pdbx_strand_id
1 'polypeptide(L)'
;MFRSVFQVAFIYFALYASALERVTEVVTYVSQIASNLQNESTAAVFTCWLVQFTDNSTFTAVRGELAHRLSAHYISLLQSDHQEAHDSILQDPNMAVLLLGRKHIKLDDYIIHRWVAKIPVDCKTFVLFEHETERKLFQLGDYLAEMGVWNVVLIAMNEDAMFTFHFKPLRVSNYTGFPSAEVLFYDRLQTIQARYLSAGFTRNIYTQTLCEQIAGEDIFLFKIFAKTLNMTLLLDELNCFQNNSVYSCNSTLDSLDFMIDRYFFLRYNKFAVSCAMMEQIGIITPKGRPLSIWEILLKPFQQSVWWMIISIFVGYHLIEYIVPTLFTNNLVCLALFGFEKRQLRRTQYGEKAVSIALILIFFLLQCAYEAKIISYIIGTPRFPGATTIQALRDQNITVYYKNFDTAQMDKLDGLLAKYDKNEILFDGVTILDNRIVLNIEKHMNEVAGGKLMPYFILTENVFEMLPFYTFQPKSPYAPAFRLYQQRAFEAGLPFQWRQVDFRCLRFYRNTVLVNGLGKQSDDTIRKDKLQPLVLFFVLQWFIEVVVFAVEVLVGCFTKLGSR
;
A
#
# COMPACT_ATOMS: atom_id res chain seq x y z
N MET A 1 -26.44 82.42 4.36
CA MET A 1 -26.65 81.43 3.28
C MET A 1 -25.34 80.97 2.65
N PHE A 2 -24.49 81.88 2.12
CA PHE A 2 -23.19 81.50 1.52
C PHE A 2 -22.22 80.72 2.43
N ARG A 3 -22.15 81.07 3.72
CA ARG A 3 -21.26 80.40 4.68
C ARG A 3 -21.65 78.93 4.94
N SER A 4 -22.94 78.62 4.93
CA SER A 4 -23.45 77.25 5.11
C SER A 4 -23.25 76.40 3.86
N VAL A 5 -23.39 76.98 2.66
CA VAL A 5 -23.11 76.26 1.39
C VAL A 5 -21.62 75.92 1.26
N PHE A 6 -20.73 76.85 1.63
CA PHE A 6 -19.29 76.60 1.63
C PHE A 6 -18.88 75.54 2.66
N GLN A 7 -19.48 75.53 3.85
CA GLN A 7 -19.20 74.50 4.86
C GLN A 7 -19.64 73.11 4.40
N VAL A 8 -20.83 72.99 3.80
CA VAL A 8 -21.33 71.70 3.28
C VAL A 8 -20.46 71.22 2.11
N ALA A 9 -20.08 72.10 1.18
CA ALA A 9 -19.21 71.75 0.07
C ALA A 9 -17.80 71.33 0.53
N PHE A 10 -17.24 72.03 1.53
CA PHE A 10 -15.92 71.70 2.09
C PHE A 10 -15.94 70.36 2.82
N ILE A 11 -16.98 70.08 3.61
CA ILE A 11 -17.15 68.78 4.29
C ILE A 11 -17.29 67.66 3.26
N TYR A 12 -18.09 67.86 2.21
CA TYR A 12 -18.25 66.86 1.15
C TYR A 12 -16.93 66.60 0.41
N PHE A 13 -16.17 67.65 0.09
CA PHE A 13 -14.87 67.52 -0.56
C PHE A 13 -13.85 66.84 0.34
N ALA A 14 -13.80 67.17 1.64
CA ALA A 14 -12.91 66.53 2.59
C ALA A 14 -13.22 65.03 2.76
N LEU A 15 -14.51 64.66 2.87
CA LEU A 15 -14.93 63.26 2.93
C LEU A 15 -14.62 62.49 1.64
N TYR A 16 -14.78 63.13 0.48
CA TYR A 16 -14.44 62.54 -0.81
C TYR A 16 -12.92 62.34 -0.95
N ALA A 17 -12.12 63.34 -0.53
CA ALA A 17 -10.67 63.26 -0.56
C ALA A 17 -10.15 62.15 0.37
N SER A 18 -10.68 62.03 1.60
CA SER A 18 -10.29 60.95 2.52
C SER A 18 -10.67 59.57 2.00
N ALA A 19 -11.82 59.44 1.30
CA ALA A 19 -12.21 58.18 0.69
C ALA A 19 -11.26 57.78 -0.46
N LEU A 20 -10.81 58.76 -1.27
CA LEU A 20 -9.87 58.51 -2.36
C LEU A 20 -8.47 58.14 -1.86
N GLU A 21 -8.02 58.79 -0.78
CA GLU A 21 -6.77 58.45 -0.09
C GLU A 21 -6.81 57.01 0.42
N ARG A 22 -7.88 56.62 1.13
CA ARG A 22 -8.07 55.26 1.63
C ARG A 22 -8.05 54.21 0.52
N VAL A 23 -8.70 54.47 -0.61
CA VAL A 23 -8.66 53.59 -1.78
C VAL A 23 -7.23 53.33 -2.23
N THR A 24 -6.43 54.39 -2.34
CA THR A 24 -5.03 54.30 -2.79
C THR A 24 -4.16 53.51 -1.81
N GLU A 25 -4.38 53.71 -0.51
CA GLU A 25 -3.70 52.96 0.55
C GLU A 25 -4.03 51.47 0.50
N VAL A 26 -5.31 51.11 0.42
CA VAL A 26 -5.76 49.71 0.35
C VAL A 26 -5.18 49.02 -0.88
N VAL A 27 -5.20 49.68 -2.04
CA VAL A 27 -4.62 49.12 -3.28
C VAL A 27 -3.12 48.90 -3.13
N THR A 28 -2.41 49.87 -2.56
CA THR A 28 -0.97 49.77 -2.29
C THR A 28 -0.68 48.59 -1.35
N TYR A 29 -1.42 48.50 -0.26
CA TYR A 29 -1.27 47.46 0.74
C TYR A 29 -1.55 46.06 0.20
N VAL A 30 -2.68 45.85 -0.49
CA VAL A 30 -3.03 44.55 -1.08
C VAL A 30 -1.99 44.12 -2.12
N SER A 31 -1.49 45.06 -2.94
CA SER A 31 -0.43 44.75 -3.91
C SER A 31 0.89 44.36 -3.24
N GLN A 32 1.25 45.03 -2.14
CA GLN A 32 2.46 44.72 -1.38
C GLN A 32 2.36 43.36 -0.69
N ILE A 33 1.21 43.04 -0.06
CA ILE A 33 1.02 41.71 0.52
C ILE A 33 1.03 40.64 -0.56
N ALA A 34 0.38 40.88 -1.72
CA ALA A 34 0.40 39.93 -2.81
C ALA A 34 1.84 39.62 -3.28
N SER A 35 2.69 40.65 -3.40
CA SER A 35 4.11 40.47 -3.73
C SER A 35 4.87 39.71 -2.63
N ASN A 36 4.61 39.99 -1.35
CA ASN A 36 5.23 39.24 -0.25
C ASN A 36 4.79 37.76 -0.26
N LEU A 37 3.50 37.48 -0.43
CA LEU A 37 2.96 36.12 -0.52
C LEU A 37 3.50 35.36 -1.73
N GLN A 38 3.72 36.04 -2.85
CA GLN A 38 4.36 35.45 -4.03
C GLN A 38 5.80 35.04 -3.72
N ASN A 39 6.57 35.89 -3.03
CA ASN A 39 7.95 35.59 -2.65
C ASN A 39 8.05 34.43 -1.65
N GLU A 40 7.06 34.27 -0.78
CA GLU A 40 6.97 33.16 0.19
C GLU A 40 6.43 31.86 -0.44
N SER A 41 5.72 31.96 -1.56
CA SER A 41 5.10 30.80 -2.20
C SER A 41 6.14 29.88 -2.84
N THR A 42 5.98 28.58 -2.62
CA THR A 42 6.74 27.54 -3.33
C THR A 42 6.14 27.20 -4.70
N ALA A 43 5.01 27.82 -5.07
CA ALA A 43 4.35 27.56 -6.33
C ALA A 43 5.17 28.14 -7.50
N ALA A 44 5.32 27.36 -8.58
CA ALA A 44 6.01 27.83 -9.78
C ALA A 44 5.32 29.03 -10.45
N VAL A 45 3.99 29.14 -10.30
CA VAL A 45 3.19 30.26 -10.82
C VAL A 45 2.26 30.72 -9.71
N PHE A 46 2.37 32.00 -9.34
CA PHE A 46 1.47 32.64 -8.39
C PHE A 46 0.28 33.25 -9.14
N THR A 47 -0.89 32.65 -8.97
CA THR A 47 -2.13 33.05 -9.66
C THR A 47 -3.03 33.84 -8.72
N CYS A 48 -3.43 35.04 -9.14
CA CYS A 48 -4.38 35.90 -8.44
C CYS A 48 -5.68 36.04 -9.22
N TRP A 49 -6.81 35.72 -8.59
CA TRP A 49 -8.13 36.00 -9.13
C TRP A 49 -8.60 37.37 -8.63
N LEU A 50 -8.87 38.29 -9.55
CA LEU A 50 -9.42 39.60 -9.26
C LEU A 50 -10.85 39.68 -9.81
N VAL A 51 -11.82 39.47 -8.92
CA VAL A 51 -13.23 39.29 -9.28
C VAL A 51 -14.06 40.45 -8.75
N GLN A 52 -14.75 41.16 -9.65
CA GLN A 52 -15.63 42.26 -9.30
C GLN A 52 -17.08 41.80 -9.26
N PHE A 53 -17.78 42.08 -8.16
CA PHE A 53 -19.20 41.73 -7.95
C PHE A 53 -20.12 42.95 -7.87
N THR A 54 -19.58 44.16 -8.00
CA THR A 54 -20.32 45.44 -7.89
C THR A 54 -20.15 46.28 -9.14
N ASP A 55 -21.22 46.95 -9.58
CA ASP A 55 -21.20 47.91 -10.69
C ASP A 55 -20.67 49.29 -10.30
N ASN A 56 -20.20 49.46 -9.06
CA ASN A 56 -19.73 50.74 -8.58
C ASN A 56 -18.44 51.16 -9.31
N SER A 57 -18.45 52.34 -9.93
CA SER A 57 -17.33 52.88 -10.70
C SER A 57 -16.06 53.06 -9.87
N THR A 58 -16.18 53.29 -8.55
CA THR A 58 -15.03 53.35 -7.64
C THR A 58 -14.31 52.01 -7.59
N PHE A 59 -15.05 50.91 -7.51
CA PHE A 59 -14.48 49.56 -7.49
C PHE A 59 -13.94 49.14 -8.86
N THR A 60 -14.49 49.65 -9.96
CA THR A 60 -13.90 49.49 -11.28
C THR A 60 -12.54 50.17 -11.38
N ALA A 61 -12.38 51.37 -10.81
CA ALA A 61 -11.09 52.06 -10.73
C ALA A 61 -10.09 51.31 -9.83
N VAL A 62 -10.55 50.84 -8.66
CA VAL A 62 -9.76 49.98 -7.75
C VAL A 62 -9.28 48.72 -8.45
N ARG A 63 -10.16 48.06 -9.22
CA ARG A 63 -9.82 46.87 -10.01
C ARG A 63 -8.72 47.17 -11.02
N GLY A 64 -8.86 48.26 -11.79
CA GLY A 64 -7.89 48.65 -12.81
C GLY A 64 -6.51 48.93 -12.20
N GLU A 65 -6.45 49.66 -11.10
CA GLU A 65 -5.19 49.97 -10.41
C GLU A 65 -4.56 48.72 -9.76
N LEU A 66 -5.35 47.88 -9.08
CA LEU A 66 -4.86 46.60 -8.55
C LEU A 66 -4.32 45.71 -9.65
N ALA A 67 -5.06 45.59 -10.75
CA ALA A 67 -4.63 44.80 -11.90
C ALA A 67 -3.28 45.27 -12.44
N HIS A 68 -3.11 46.57 -12.61
CA HIS A 68 -1.87 47.17 -13.06
C HIS A 68 -0.71 46.82 -12.12
N ARG A 69 -0.88 47.05 -10.82
CA ARG A 69 0.18 46.78 -9.83
C ARG A 69 0.51 45.30 -9.67
N LEU A 70 -0.50 44.43 -9.60
CA LEU A 70 -0.28 42.98 -9.49
C LEU A 70 0.45 42.46 -10.74
N SER A 71 0.09 42.93 -11.93
CA SER A 71 0.79 42.55 -13.17
C SER A 71 2.25 43.02 -13.21
N ALA A 72 2.56 44.17 -12.61
CA ALA A 72 3.92 44.68 -12.50
C ALA A 72 4.83 43.80 -11.61
N HIS A 73 4.24 43.02 -10.70
CA HIS A 73 4.94 42.03 -9.87
C HIS A 73 5.00 40.62 -10.47
N TYR A 74 4.75 40.47 -11.79
CA TYR A 74 4.74 39.16 -12.47
C TYR A 74 3.72 38.16 -11.90
N ILE A 75 2.66 38.66 -11.25
CA ILE A 75 1.56 37.82 -10.76
C ILE A 75 0.66 37.49 -11.95
N SER A 76 0.40 36.18 -12.15
CA SER A 76 -0.55 35.73 -13.16
C SER A 76 -1.96 36.17 -12.74
N LEU A 77 -2.51 37.14 -13.44
CA LEU A 77 -3.75 37.78 -13.06
C LEU A 77 -4.90 37.28 -13.92
N LEU A 78 -5.90 36.68 -13.29
CA LEU A 78 -7.19 36.42 -13.90
C LEU A 78 -8.15 37.51 -13.45
N GLN A 79 -8.65 38.30 -14.42
CA GLN A 79 -9.69 39.28 -14.17
C GLN A 79 -11.01 38.73 -14.68
N SER A 80 -12.06 38.85 -13.87
CA SER A 80 -13.42 38.56 -14.33
C SER A 80 -14.40 39.56 -13.74
N ASP A 81 -15.37 39.93 -14.55
CA ASP A 81 -16.50 40.75 -14.13
C ASP A 81 -17.70 39.86 -13.75
N HIS A 82 -18.59 40.37 -12.91
CA HIS A 82 -19.74 39.69 -12.32
C HIS A 82 -20.72 39.06 -13.31
N GLN A 83 -20.58 39.31 -14.61
CA GLN A 83 -21.49 38.80 -15.65
C GLN A 83 -21.00 37.50 -16.27
N GLU A 84 -19.71 37.18 -16.16
CA GLU A 84 -19.14 35.99 -16.77
C GLU A 84 -19.28 34.79 -15.83
N ALA A 85 -19.80 33.69 -16.39
CA ALA A 85 -19.80 32.42 -15.69
C ALA A 85 -18.36 31.92 -15.51
N HIS A 86 -18.02 31.43 -14.33
CA HIS A 86 -16.72 30.81 -14.08
C HIS A 86 -16.52 29.57 -14.97
N ASP A 87 -15.45 29.57 -15.78
CA ASP A 87 -15.04 28.44 -16.59
C ASP A 87 -14.08 27.51 -15.83
N SER A 88 -14.40 26.21 -15.81
CA SER A 88 -13.64 25.20 -15.05
C SER A 88 -12.23 24.90 -15.59
N ILE A 89 -11.81 25.55 -16.68
CA ILE A 89 -10.50 25.38 -17.31
C ILE A 89 -9.43 26.21 -16.59
N LEU A 90 -9.86 27.13 -15.72
CA LEU A 90 -8.98 28.09 -15.06
C LEU A 90 -8.16 27.44 -13.95
N GLN A 91 -6.88 27.83 -13.87
CA GLN A 91 -5.96 27.40 -12.82
C GLN A 91 -6.45 27.87 -11.43
N ASP A 92 -6.35 26.98 -10.43
CA ASP A 92 -6.71 27.29 -9.05
C ASP A 92 -5.86 28.47 -8.51
N PRO A 93 -6.45 29.48 -7.84
CA PRO A 93 -5.75 30.67 -7.39
C PRO A 93 -4.97 30.42 -6.10
N ASN A 94 -3.80 31.04 -5.98
CA ASN A 94 -3.08 31.16 -4.72
C ASN A 94 -3.66 32.30 -3.86
N MET A 95 -4.17 33.34 -4.54
CA MET A 95 -4.79 34.50 -3.93
C MET A 95 -6.07 34.89 -4.68
N ALA A 96 -7.08 35.35 -3.95
CA ALA A 96 -8.29 35.89 -4.53
C ALA A 96 -8.59 37.27 -3.94
N VAL A 97 -8.99 38.23 -4.77
CA VAL A 97 -9.43 39.56 -4.38
C VAL A 97 -10.86 39.74 -4.89
N LEU A 98 -11.82 39.81 -3.96
CA LEU A 98 -13.23 39.94 -4.25
C LEU A 98 -13.69 41.38 -3.98
N LEU A 99 -14.18 42.07 -5.01
CA LEU A 99 -14.65 43.45 -4.92
C LEU A 99 -16.18 43.46 -4.77
N LEU A 100 -16.68 43.63 -3.54
CA LEU A 100 -18.09 43.49 -3.20
C LEU A 100 -18.85 44.82 -3.07
N GLY A 101 -18.17 45.91 -2.70
CA GLY A 101 -18.81 47.20 -2.44
C GLY A 101 -19.90 47.12 -1.37
N ARG A 102 -21.09 47.68 -1.66
CA ARG A 102 -22.28 47.60 -0.80
C ARG A 102 -23.15 46.37 -1.04
N LYS A 103 -22.80 45.53 -2.03
CA LYS A 103 -23.66 44.42 -2.43
C LYS A 103 -23.74 43.39 -1.30
N HIS A 104 -24.97 42.97 -0.98
CA HIS A 104 -25.18 41.90 -0.02
C HIS A 104 -25.04 40.55 -0.71
N ILE A 105 -24.17 39.70 -0.19
CA ILE A 105 -24.12 38.31 -0.64
C ILE A 105 -25.30 37.59 -0.02
N LYS A 106 -26.24 37.18 -0.88
CA LYS A 106 -27.28 36.23 -0.53
C LYS A 106 -26.86 34.87 -1.06
N LEU A 107 -27.22 33.80 -0.35
CA LEU A 107 -27.02 32.42 -0.81
C LEU A 107 -27.60 32.19 -2.22
N ASP A 108 -28.64 32.95 -2.59
CA ASP A 108 -29.31 32.87 -3.90
C ASP A 108 -28.54 33.57 -5.04
N ASP A 109 -27.46 34.31 -4.78
CA ASP A 109 -26.65 34.93 -5.85
C ASP A 109 -25.78 33.86 -6.52
N TYR A 110 -26.37 33.22 -7.54
CA TYR A 110 -25.80 32.10 -8.27
C TYR A 110 -24.38 32.37 -8.81
N ILE A 111 -24.10 33.60 -9.24
CA ILE A 111 -22.81 33.94 -9.85
C ILE A 111 -21.74 34.08 -8.78
N ILE A 112 -22.02 34.82 -7.70
CA ILE A 112 -21.10 34.93 -6.55
C ILE A 112 -20.82 33.55 -5.97
N HIS A 113 -21.88 32.75 -5.79
CA HIS A 113 -21.76 31.39 -5.29
C HIS A 113 -20.83 30.54 -6.15
N ARG A 114 -20.97 30.54 -7.48
CA ARG A 114 -20.10 29.78 -8.38
C ARG A 114 -18.61 30.16 -8.25
N TRP A 115 -18.29 31.45 -8.17
CA TRP A 115 -16.91 31.91 -8.03
C TRP A 115 -16.34 31.54 -6.66
N VAL A 116 -17.06 31.85 -5.58
CA VAL A 116 -16.61 31.57 -4.20
C VAL A 116 -16.51 30.06 -3.95
N ALA A 117 -17.41 29.26 -4.52
CA ALA A 117 -17.37 27.79 -4.48
C ALA A 117 -16.09 27.21 -5.09
N LYS A 118 -15.39 27.95 -5.95
CA LYS A 118 -14.18 27.48 -6.64
C LYS A 118 -12.89 27.93 -5.98
N ILE A 119 -12.95 28.88 -5.06
CA ILE A 119 -11.80 29.31 -4.27
C ILE A 119 -11.31 28.13 -3.40
N PRO A 120 -10.04 27.69 -3.55
CA PRO A 120 -9.42 26.66 -2.72
C PRO A 120 -9.35 27.03 -1.24
N VAL A 121 -9.27 26.04 -0.36
CA VAL A 121 -9.20 26.25 1.10
C VAL A 121 -7.92 26.98 1.55
N ASP A 122 -6.81 26.73 0.86
CA ASP A 122 -5.50 27.31 1.09
C ASP A 122 -5.32 28.71 0.48
N CYS A 123 -6.25 29.13 -0.40
CA CYS A 123 -6.20 30.40 -1.10
C CYS A 123 -6.36 31.60 -0.15
N LYS A 124 -5.41 32.54 -0.19
CA LYS A 124 -5.46 33.77 0.60
C LYS A 124 -6.45 34.73 -0.04
N THR A 125 -7.57 34.99 0.63
CA THR A 125 -8.70 35.73 0.07
C THR A 125 -8.84 37.09 0.73
N PHE A 126 -8.76 38.15 -0.07
CA PHE A 126 -9.11 39.50 0.32
C PHE A 126 -10.50 39.86 -0.19
N VAL A 127 -11.27 40.51 0.65
CA VAL A 127 -12.61 41.00 0.30
C VAL A 127 -12.65 42.50 0.55
N LEU A 128 -12.79 43.28 -0.51
CA LEU A 128 -12.91 44.73 -0.44
C LEU A 128 -14.40 45.09 -0.46
N PHE A 129 -14.87 45.73 0.61
CA PHE A 129 -16.29 46.01 0.81
C PHE A 129 -16.49 47.37 1.51
N GLU A 130 -17.72 47.88 1.50
CA GLU A 130 -18.09 49.05 2.30
C GLU A 130 -18.76 48.57 3.60
N HIS A 131 -18.17 48.90 4.75
CA HIS A 131 -18.68 48.49 6.05
C HIS A 131 -19.91 49.34 6.43
N GLU A 132 -21.02 48.65 6.72
CA GLU A 132 -22.28 49.30 7.10
C GLU A 132 -22.71 48.95 8.53
N THR A 133 -22.65 47.67 8.89
CA THR A 133 -23.09 47.16 10.20
C THR A 133 -22.34 45.88 10.54
N GLU A 134 -22.04 45.66 11.84
CA GLU A 134 -21.39 44.44 12.31
C GLU A 134 -22.16 43.17 11.93
N ARG A 135 -23.50 43.20 11.94
CA ARG A 135 -24.33 42.05 11.53
C ARG A 135 -23.99 41.54 10.13
N LYS A 136 -23.66 42.44 9.20
CA LYS A 136 -23.27 42.07 7.82
C LYS A 136 -21.89 41.42 7.77
N LEU A 137 -20.97 41.81 8.66
CA LEU A 137 -19.68 41.13 8.80
C LEU A 137 -19.85 39.67 9.20
N PHE A 138 -20.71 39.41 10.20
CA PHE A 138 -21.00 38.04 10.63
C PHE A 138 -21.67 37.22 9.53
N GLN A 139 -22.68 37.78 8.86
CA GLN A 139 -23.35 37.11 7.73
C GLN A 139 -22.39 36.77 6.59
N LEU A 140 -21.47 37.68 6.27
CA LEU A 140 -20.45 37.46 5.24
C LEU A 140 -19.42 36.41 5.70
N GLY A 141 -19.02 36.44 6.97
CA GLY A 141 -18.15 35.45 7.57
C GLY A 141 -18.77 34.05 7.55
N ASP A 142 -20.03 33.92 7.97
CA ASP A 142 -20.79 32.67 7.94
C ASP A 142 -20.91 32.14 6.51
N TYR A 143 -21.29 32.99 5.55
CA TYR A 143 -21.37 32.61 4.13
C TYR A 143 -20.02 32.08 3.61
N LEU A 144 -18.91 32.79 3.86
CA LEU A 144 -17.60 32.35 3.38
C LEU A 144 -17.13 31.06 4.06
N ALA A 145 -17.49 30.86 5.34
CA ALA A 145 -17.25 29.62 6.08
C ALA A 145 -18.01 28.44 5.47
N GLU A 146 -19.31 28.62 5.20
CA GLU A 146 -20.16 27.62 4.53
C GLU A 146 -19.63 27.25 3.15
N MET A 147 -19.06 28.23 2.43
CA MET A 147 -18.41 28.01 1.15
C MET A 147 -17.01 27.39 1.26
N GLY A 148 -16.51 27.11 2.47
CA GLY A 148 -15.19 26.53 2.71
C GLY A 148 -14.03 27.45 2.35
N VAL A 149 -14.24 28.77 2.37
CA VAL A 149 -13.20 29.78 2.15
C VAL A 149 -12.68 30.23 3.52
N TRP A 150 -11.67 29.50 3.99
CA TRP A 150 -11.20 29.69 5.36
C TRP A 150 -10.19 30.82 5.47
N ASN A 151 -9.37 31.15 4.47
CA ASN A 151 -8.32 32.16 4.62
C ASN A 151 -8.76 33.56 4.15
N VAL A 152 -9.76 34.15 4.82
CA VAL A 152 -10.37 35.43 4.45
C VAL A 152 -9.91 36.62 5.31
N VAL A 153 -9.61 37.74 4.65
CA VAL A 153 -9.43 39.08 5.24
C VAL A 153 -10.43 40.03 4.58
N LEU A 154 -11.27 40.68 5.38
CA LEU A 154 -12.12 41.76 4.88
C LEU A 154 -11.44 43.11 5.10
N ILE A 155 -11.44 43.96 4.08
CA ILE A 155 -10.90 45.32 4.17
C ILE A 155 -12.03 46.30 3.88
N ALA A 156 -12.35 47.15 4.86
CA ALA A 156 -13.32 48.21 4.68
C ALA A 156 -12.73 49.35 3.85
N MET A 157 -13.43 49.74 2.78
CA MET A 157 -13.01 50.82 1.89
C MET A 157 -13.41 52.21 2.40
N ASN A 158 -14.39 52.28 3.32
CA ASN A 158 -14.96 53.51 3.85
C ASN A 158 -14.45 53.89 5.25
N GLU A 159 -13.72 53.01 5.92
CA GLU A 159 -13.14 53.26 7.24
C GLU A 159 -11.80 52.53 7.41
N ASP A 160 -11.00 52.95 8.39
CA ASP A 160 -9.73 52.29 8.71
C ASP A 160 -9.93 51.03 9.58
N ALA A 161 -10.56 50.02 8.98
CA ALA A 161 -10.82 48.75 9.63
C ALA A 161 -10.55 47.56 8.70
N MET A 162 -9.97 46.52 9.29
CA MET A 162 -9.80 45.21 8.69
C MET A 162 -10.30 44.12 9.62
N PHE A 163 -10.91 43.10 9.04
CA PHE A 163 -11.55 42.03 9.78
C PHE A 163 -10.98 40.67 9.37
N THR A 164 -10.62 39.86 10.35
CA THR A 164 -10.32 38.43 10.15
C THR A 164 -11.29 37.56 10.94
N PHE A 165 -11.40 36.30 10.56
CA PHE A 165 -12.38 35.38 11.12
C PHE A 165 -11.72 34.17 11.76
N HIS A 166 -12.07 33.91 13.02
CA HIS A 166 -11.91 32.60 13.63
C HIS A 166 -13.20 31.83 13.41
N PHE A 167 -13.10 30.59 12.97
CA PHE A 167 -14.28 29.77 12.66
C PHE A 167 -14.46 28.66 13.70
N LYS A 168 -15.72 28.28 13.94
CA LYS A 168 -16.14 27.24 14.91
C LYS A 168 -15.65 27.52 16.37
N PRO A 169 -16.25 28.49 17.08
CA PRO A 169 -17.36 29.38 16.68
C PRO A 169 -16.87 30.60 15.89
N LEU A 170 -17.76 31.22 15.10
CA LEU A 170 -17.41 32.44 14.34
C LEU A 170 -17.07 33.59 15.30
N ARG A 171 -15.85 34.12 15.22
CA ARG A 171 -15.41 35.33 15.92
C ARG A 171 -14.72 36.25 14.93
N VAL A 172 -14.97 37.55 15.08
CA VAL A 172 -14.39 38.59 14.24
C VAL A 172 -13.31 39.32 15.03
N SER A 173 -12.11 39.39 14.46
CA SER A 173 -11.00 40.18 14.99
C SER A 173 -10.87 41.44 14.14
N ASN A 174 -10.90 42.61 14.78
CA ASN A 174 -10.76 43.91 14.13
C ASN A 174 -9.34 44.45 14.27
N TYR A 175 -8.79 45.01 13.20
CA TYR A 175 -7.48 45.62 13.12
C TYR A 175 -7.60 47.01 12.50
N THR A 176 -6.89 47.98 13.08
CA THR A 176 -6.71 49.32 12.53
C THR A 176 -5.35 49.42 11.82
N GLY A 177 -5.24 50.22 10.76
CA GLY A 177 -4.03 50.32 9.95
C GLY A 177 -3.78 49.05 9.12
N PHE A 178 -2.51 48.81 8.76
CA PHE A 178 -2.10 47.76 7.81
C PHE A 178 -1.18 46.70 8.44
N PRO A 179 -1.73 45.63 9.06
CA PRO A 179 -0.93 44.59 9.70
C PRO A 179 -0.14 43.74 8.67
N SER A 180 0.83 42.95 9.15
CA SER A 180 1.57 42.05 8.26
C SER A 180 0.73 40.84 7.82
N ALA A 181 1.16 40.18 6.73
CA ALA A 181 0.49 38.99 6.20
C ALA A 181 0.41 37.84 7.24
N GLU A 182 1.41 37.68 8.09
CA GLU A 182 1.46 36.68 9.16
C GLU A 182 0.34 36.87 10.20
N VAL A 183 0.04 38.14 10.54
CA VAL A 183 -1.04 38.49 11.48
C VAL A 183 -2.41 38.22 10.86
N LEU A 184 -2.55 38.45 9.55
CA LEU A 184 -3.79 38.28 8.82
C LEU A 184 -4.11 36.82 8.47
N PHE A 185 -3.08 36.05 8.11
CA PHE A 185 -3.19 34.68 7.60
C PHE A 185 -2.53 33.66 8.54
N TYR A 186 -2.83 33.77 9.83
CA TYR A 186 -2.42 32.82 10.85
C TYR A 186 -2.98 31.41 10.59
N ASP A 187 -2.39 30.40 11.22
CA ASP A 187 -2.85 29.02 11.15
C ASP A 187 -4.21 28.86 11.83
N ARG A 188 -5.27 28.86 11.03
CA ARG A 188 -6.64 28.82 11.53
C ARG A 188 -6.96 27.50 12.23
N LEU A 189 -6.29 26.41 11.86
CA LEU A 189 -6.51 25.10 12.49
C LEU A 189 -6.21 25.14 13.99
N GLN A 190 -5.20 25.90 14.40
CA GLN A 190 -4.83 26.05 15.82
C GLN A 190 -5.88 26.86 16.60
N THR A 191 -6.68 27.67 15.92
CA THR A 191 -7.70 28.52 16.55
C THR A 191 -9.09 27.89 16.58
N ILE A 192 -9.30 26.80 15.84
CA ILE A 192 -10.57 26.06 15.85
C ILE A 192 -10.79 25.52 17.26
N GLN A 193 -11.90 25.90 17.89
CA GLN A 193 -12.27 25.43 19.23
C GLN A 193 -13.10 24.14 19.19
N ALA A 194 -13.30 23.58 18.00
CA ALA A 194 -13.94 22.28 17.84
C ALA A 194 -13.15 21.24 18.63
N ARG A 195 -13.86 20.47 19.44
CA ARG A 195 -13.25 19.44 20.30
C ARG A 195 -13.10 18.11 19.59
N TYR A 196 -13.74 17.94 18.44
CA TYR A 196 -13.80 16.66 17.75
C TYR A 196 -13.63 16.79 16.24
N LEU A 197 -13.07 15.73 15.64
CA LEU A 197 -13.07 15.44 14.21
C LEU A 197 -13.97 14.22 14.00
N SER A 198 -14.93 14.31 13.07
CA SER A 198 -15.78 13.17 12.73
C SER A 198 -15.23 12.49 11.48
N ALA A 199 -15.05 11.17 11.57
CA ALA A 199 -14.44 10.39 10.51
C ALA A 199 -15.21 9.10 10.25
N GLY A 200 -15.40 8.81 8.97
CA GLY A 200 -16.04 7.57 8.51
C GLY A 200 -15.01 6.51 8.21
N PHE A 201 -15.35 5.25 8.51
CA PHE A 201 -14.52 4.12 8.10
C PHE A 201 -15.36 2.88 7.78
N THR A 202 -14.86 2.06 6.86
CA THR A 202 -15.37 0.70 6.63
C THR A 202 -14.43 -0.32 7.28
N ARG A 203 -14.97 -1.48 7.67
CA ARG A 203 -14.13 -2.55 8.21
C ARG A 203 -13.25 -3.14 7.11
N ASN A 204 -11.94 -2.93 7.24
CA ASN A 204 -10.93 -3.53 6.39
C ASN A 204 -9.66 -3.81 7.22
N ILE A 205 -8.65 -4.43 6.59
CA ILE A 205 -7.40 -4.81 7.26
C ILE A 205 -6.59 -3.63 7.82
N TYR A 206 -6.84 -2.40 7.36
CA TYR A 206 -6.13 -1.19 7.78
C TYR A 206 -6.87 -0.39 8.85
N THR A 207 -8.18 -0.58 8.98
CA THR A 207 -9.02 0.11 9.97
C THR A 207 -9.27 -0.76 11.18
N GLN A 208 -9.52 -2.05 10.98
CA GLN A 208 -9.78 -3.01 12.05
C GLN A 208 -8.93 -4.26 11.86
N THR A 209 -8.16 -4.59 12.90
CA THR A 209 -7.37 -5.83 12.89
C THR A 209 -8.23 -7.01 13.34
N LEU A 210 -7.80 -8.23 13.03
CA LEU A 210 -8.41 -9.46 13.59
C LEU A 210 -8.35 -9.50 15.12
N CYS A 211 -7.47 -8.70 15.72
CA CYS A 211 -7.42 -8.49 17.15
C CYS A 211 -8.34 -7.31 17.49
N GLU A 212 -9.62 -7.58 17.75
CA GLU A 212 -10.69 -6.57 17.91
C GLU A 212 -10.37 -5.40 18.86
N GLN A 213 -9.42 -5.57 19.78
CA GLN A 213 -8.97 -4.54 20.73
C GLN A 213 -7.92 -3.57 20.16
N ILE A 214 -7.33 -3.88 19.00
CA ILE A 214 -6.26 -3.10 18.37
C ILE A 214 -6.83 -2.43 17.12
N ALA A 215 -6.87 -1.10 17.16
CA ALA A 215 -7.19 -0.28 16.01
C ALA A 215 -6.20 -0.55 14.87
N GLY A 216 -6.65 -0.53 13.62
CA GLY A 216 -5.74 -0.69 12.50
C GLY A 216 -4.81 0.51 12.29
N GLU A 217 -3.81 0.31 11.43
CA GLU A 217 -2.79 1.29 11.03
C GLU A 217 -3.39 2.68 10.74
N ASP A 218 -4.49 2.74 9.98
CA ASP A 218 -5.04 4.01 9.51
C ASP A 218 -5.83 4.71 10.62
N ILE A 219 -6.58 3.98 11.45
CA ILE A 219 -7.23 4.56 12.63
C ILE A 219 -6.17 5.13 13.60
N PHE A 220 -5.05 4.43 13.80
CA PHE A 220 -3.96 4.95 14.62
C PHE A 220 -3.36 6.25 14.05
N LEU A 221 -3.13 6.29 12.73
CA LEU A 221 -2.64 7.47 12.04
C LEU A 221 -3.54 8.69 12.30
N PHE A 222 -4.84 8.54 12.05
CA PHE A 222 -5.81 9.63 12.23
C PHE A 222 -6.04 9.98 13.70
N LYS A 223 -5.98 9.01 14.62
CA LYS A 223 -6.11 9.26 16.06
C LYS A 223 -4.94 10.10 16.59
N ILE A 224 -3.72 9.83 16.13
CA ILE A 224 -2.57 10.62 16.53
C ILE A 224 -2.60 11.99 15.84
N PHE A 225 -3.02 12.07 14.57
CA PHE A 225 -3.25 13.34 13.89
C PHE A 225 -4.24 14.23 14.66
N ALA A 226 -5.41 13.70 15.03
CA ALA A 226 -6.39 14.44 15.82
C ALA A 226 -5.78 14.93 17.14
N LYS A 227 -4.98 14.09 17.82
CA LYS A 227 -4.27 14.47 19.04
C LYS A 227 -3.26 15.59 18.80
N THR A 228 -2.57 15.64 17.65
CA THR A 228 -1.66 16.76 17.33
C THR A 228 -2.39 18.09 17.15
N LEU A 229 -3.67 18.05 16.76
CA LEU A 229 -4.54 19.22 16.68
C LEU A 229 -5.28 19.52 18.00
N ASN A 230 -4.98 18.78 19.08
CA ASN A 230 -5.70 18.84 20.35
C ASN A 230 -7.23 18.56 20.20
N MET A 231 -7.60 17.67 19.28
CA MET A 231 -8.97 17.24 19.01
C MET A 231 -9.16 15.75 19.31
N THR A 232 -10.39 15.34 19.61
CA THR A 232 -10.77 13.92 19.72
C THR A 232 -11.30 13.39 18.39
N LEU A 233 -10.88 12.19 18.00
CA LEU A 233 -11.43 11.55 16.80
C LEU A 233 -12.72 10.78 17.16
N LEU A 234 -13.82 11.15 16.53
CA LEU A 234 -15.09 10.41 16.53
C LEU A 234 -15.12 9.54 15.28
N LEU A 235 -15.36 8.25 15.49
CA LEU A 235 -15.33 7.24 14.43
C LEU A 235 -16.73 6.71 14.20
N ASP A 236 -17.21 6.86 12.97
CA ASP A 236 -18.49 6.33 12.53
C ASP A 236 -18.24 5.18 11.55
N GLU A 237 -18.65 3.97 11.95
CA GLU A 237 -18.55 2.80 11.08
C GLU A 237 -19.63 2.85 10.00
N LEU A 238 -19.20 2.83 8.74
CA LEU A 238 -20.08 2.91 7.59
C LEU A 238 -20.38 1.53 7.03
N ASN A 239 -21.67 1.20 6.96
CA ASN A 239 -22.17 0.02 6.27
C ASN A 239 -22.28 0.29 4.77
N CYS A 240 -21.14 0.42 4.08
CA CYS A 240 -21.12 0.47 2.63
C CYS A 240 -21.26 -0.96 2.06
N PHE A 241 -22.30 -1.23 1.26
CA PHE A 241 -22.36 -2.49 0.51
C PHE A 241 -21.21 -2.55 -0.50
N GLN A 242 -20.58 -3.73 -0.67
CA GLN A 242 -19.44 -3.94 -1.59
C GLN A 242 -19.74 -3.56 -3.05
N ASN A 243 -21.01 -3.55 -3.45
CA ASN A 243 -21.44 -3.16 -4.80
C ASN A 243 -21.65 -1.66 -4.97
N ASN A 244 -21.73 -0.89 -3.89
CA ASN A 244 -21.91 0.55 -3.98
C ASN A 244 -20.57 1.18 -4.32
N SER A 245 -20.58 2.07 -5.31
CA SER A 245 -19.41 2.89 -5.57
C SER A 245 -19.04 3.66 -4.30
N VAL A 246 -17.74 3.84 -4.08
CA VAL A 246 -17.21 4.71 -3.03
C VAL A 246 -17.90 6.07 -3.04
N TYR A 247 -18.16 6.60 -4.24
CA TYR A 247 -18.89 7.84 -4.43
C TYR A 247 -20.30 7.81 -3.83
N SER A 248 -21.04 6.71 -4.05
CA SER A 248 -22.37 6.52 -3.46
C SER A 248 -22.29 6.44 -1.94
N CYS A 249 -21.28 5.78 -1.37
CA CYS A 249 -21.13 5.75 0.08
C CYS A 249 -20.68 7.10 0.65
N ASN A 250 -19.90 7.88 -0.12
CA ASN A 250 -19.42 9.20 0.29
C ASN A 250 -20.53 10.26 0.24
N SER A 251 -21.50 10.11 -0.66
CA SER A 251 -22.61 11.07 -0.81
C SER A 251 -23.57 11.13 0.39
N THR A 252 -23.56 10.10 1.25
CA THR A 252 -24.37 10.08 2.47
C THR A 252 -23.68 10.74 3.68
N LEU A 253 -22.51 11.36 3.49
CA LEU A 253 -21.58 11.72 4.57
C LEU A 253 -21.35 13.22 4.75
N ASP A 254 -22.34 14.05 4.43
CA ASP A 254 -22.25 15.51 4.58
C ASP A 254 -21.85 15.96 6.00
N SER A 255 -22.01 15.11 7.02
CA SER A 255 -21.62 15.37 8.41
C SER A 255 -20.19 14.95 8.79
N LEU A 256 -19.49 14.16 7.97
CA LEU A 256 -18.16 13.62 8.32
C LEU A 256 -17.03 14.47 7.73
N ASP A 257 -16.01 14.83 8.49
CA ASP A 257 -14.91 15.66 8.01
C ASP A 257 -14.02 14.94 6.97
N PHE A 258 -13.84 13.62 7.11
CA PHE A 258 -13.04 12.79 6.21
C PHE A 258 -13.33 11.28 6.34
N MET A 259 -12.84 10.53 5.37
CA MET A 259 -12.86 9.07 5.34
C MET A 259 -11.47 8.50 5.61
N ILE A 260 -11.40 7.53 6.51
CA ILE A 260 -10.16 6.85 6.90
C ILE A 260 -9.77 5.76 5.89
N ASP A 261 -10.73 5.22 5.14
CA ASP A 261 -10.44 4.16 4.17
C ASP A 261 -9.51 4.62 3.05
N ARG A 262 -8.73 3.66 2.56
CA ARG A 262 -7.83 3.81 1.41
C ARG A 262 -8.61 3.60 0.12
N TYR A 263 -8.52 4.59 -0.77
CA TYR A 263 -9.16 4.56 -2.08
C TYR A 263 -8.14 4.62 -3.20
N PHE A 264 -8.45 3.93 -4.30
CA PHE A 264 -7.65 3.96 -5.52
C PHE A 264 -8.40 4.77 -6.58
N PHE A 265 -7.76 5.81 -7.10
CA PHE A 265 -8.33 6.64 -8.14
C PHE A 265 -7.56 6.45 -9.45
N LEU A 266 -8.28 6.16 -10.53
CA LEU A 266 -7.73 6.17 -11.89
C LEU A 266 -7.50 7.59 -12.41
N ARG A 267 -8.20 8.57 -11.83
CA ARG A 267 -8.13 9.98 -12.21
C ARG A 267 -7.73 10.81 -11.00
N TYR A 268 -6.92 11.83 -11.24
CA TYR A 268 -6.51 12.76 -10.20
C TYR A 268 -7.72 13.38 -9.49
N ASN A 269 -7.71 13.33 -8.16
CA ASN A 269 -8.71 13.98 -7.31
C ASN A 269 -8.00 14.93 -6.35
N LYS A 270 -8.23 16.24 -6.51
CA LYS A 270 -7.57 17.27 -5.70
C LYS A 270 -7.96 17.29 -4.23
N PHE A 271 -9.10 16.69 -3.88
CA PHE A 271 -9.58 16.57 -2.50
C PHE A 271 -9.08 15.31 -1.80
N ALA A 272 -8.33 14.48 -2.52
CA ALA A 272 -7.74 13.26 -1.98
C ALA A 272 -6.30 13.54 -1.54
N VAL A 273 -5.91 12.98 -0.39
CA VAL A 273 -4.53 13.03 0.09
C VAL A 273 -3.89 11.69 -0.20
N SER A 274 -2.84 11.69 -1.02
CA SER A 274 -2.07 10.49 -1.36
C SER A 274 -1.43 9.90 -0.11
N CYS A 275 -1.51 8.58 0.03
CA CYS A 275 -0.80 7.89 1.08
C CYS A 275 0.71 7.88 0.80
N ALA A 276 1.53 7.96 1.86
CA ALA A 276 2.98 7.87 1.70
C ALA A 276 3.48 6.46 1.34
N MET A 277 2.68 5.42 1.62
CA MET A 277 3.02 4.03 1.31
C MET A 277 2.27 3.55 0.08
N MET A 278 3.01 2.96 -0.87
CA MET A 278 2.41 2.23 -1.99
C MET A 278 1.88 0.88 -1.51
N GLU A 279 0.74 0.48 -2.06
CA GLU A 279 0.23 -0.87 -1.92
C GLU A 279 0.79 -1.76 -3.01
N GLN A 280 1.22 -2.95 -2.58
CA GLN A 280 1.82 -3.95 -3.44
C GLN A 280 0.83 -5.07 -3.66
N ILE A 281 0.51 -5.34 -4.92
CA ILE A 281 -0.30 -6.48 -5.33
C ILE A 281 0.64 -7.64 -5.64
N GLY A 282 0.41 -8.75 -4.96
CA GLY A 282 1.22 -9.95 -5.06
C GLY A 282 0.37 -11.17 -5.40
N ILE A 283 1.06 -12.28 -5.65
CA ILE A 283 0.43 -13.57 -5.88
C ILE A 283 0.85 -14.51 -4.77
N ILE A 284 -0.11 -15.27 -4.24
CA ILE A 284 0.13 -16.40 -3.35
C ILE A 284 -0.16 -17.69 -4.09
N THR A 285 0.77 -18.64 -4.06
CA THR A 285 0.66 -19.95 -4.72
C THR A 285 0.89 -21.06 -3.70
N PRO A 286 0.23 -22.22 -3.85
CA PRO A 286 0.56 -23.36 -3.01
C PRO A 286 2.03 -23.78 -3.25
N LYS A 287 2.71 -24.13 -2.16
CA LYS A 287 4.00 -24.83 -2.23
C LYS A 287 3.72 -26.22 -2.78
N GLY A 288 4.53 -26.65 -3.74
CA GLY A 288 4.34 -27.91 -4.45
C GLY A 288 4.21 -29.13 -3.53
N ARG A 289 3.76 -30.24 -4.11
CA ARG A 289 3.55 -31.49 -3.38
C ARG A 289 4.82 -31.96 -2.65
N PRO A 290 4.70 -32.66 -1.51
CA PRO A 290 5.85 -33.37 -0.95
C PRO A 290 6.39 -34.36 -1.98
N LEU A 291 7.72 -34.53 -1.99
CA LEU A 291 8.34 -35.53 -2.84
C LEU A 291 7.89 -36.93 -2.43
N SER A 292 7.72 -37.79 -3.43
CA SER A 292 7.50 -39.21 -3.26
C SER A 292 8.77 -39.86 -2.71
N ILE A 293 8.63 -41.05 -2.13
CA ILE A 293 9.77 -41.76 -1.53
C ILE A 293 10.85 -42.08 -2.58
N TRP A 294 10.43 -42.44 -3.79
CA TRP A 294 11.35 -42.66 -4.91
C TRP A 294 12.18 -41.42 -5.25
N GLU A 295 11.52 -40.27 -5.32
CA GLU A 295 12.21 -38.99 -5.53
C GLU A 295 13.15 -38.67 -4.36
N ILE A 296 12.76 -38.99 -3.12
CA ILE A 296 13.59 -38.77 -1.93
C ILE A 296 14.85 -39.66 -1.94
N LEU A 297 14.74 -40.91 -2.40
CA LEU A 297 15.86 -41.86 -2.44
C LEU A 297 16.87 -41.54 -3.55
N LEU A 298 16.41 -41.02 -4.69
CA LEU A 298 17.26 -40.76 -5.86
C LEU A 298 17.84 -39.34 -5.91
N LYS A 299 17.17 -38.36 -5.28
CA LYS A 299 17.59 -36.95 -5.24
C LYS A 299 18.88 -36.61 -4.46
N PRO A 300 19.37 -37.38 -3.46
CA PRO A 300 20.54 -36.99 -2.66
C PRO A 300 21.80 -36.76 -3.50
N PHE A 301 21.94 -37.50 -4.60
CA PHE A 301 23.04 -37.36 -5.54
C PHE A 301 22.60 -36.77 -6.87
N GLN A 302 23.51 -36.01 -7.48
CA GLN A 302 23.34 -35.57 -8.86
C GLN A 302 23.37 -36.78 -9.79
N GLN A 303 22.68 -36.68 -10.92
CA GLN A 303 22.62 -37.75 -11.90
C GLN A 303 24.00 -38.17 -12.42
N SER A 304 24.96 -37.23 -12.48
CA SER A 304 26.37 -37.50 -12.80
C SER A 304 27.04 -38.48 -11.82
N VAL A 305 26.77 -38.37 -10.53
CA VAL A 305 27.31 -39.26 -9.50
C VAL A 305 26.70 -40.65 -9.62
N TRP A 306 25.40 -40.76 -9.88
CA TRP A 306 24.76 -42.04 -10.15
C TRP A 306 25.37 -42.75 -11.36
N TRP A 307 25.60 -42.02 -12.45
CA TRP A 307 26.27 -42.57 -13.63
C TRP A 307 27.72 -42.96 -13.35
N MET A 308 28.44 -42.18 -12.54
CA MET A 308 29.80 -42.53 -12.10
C MET A 308 29.79 -43.84 -11.29
N ILE A 309 28.87 -43.97 -10.34
CA ILE A 309 28.71 -45.19 -9.54
C ILE A 309 28.44 -46.37 -10.49
N ILE A 310 27.45 -46.28 -11.36
CA ILE A 310 27.12 -47.33 -12.35
C ILE A 310 28.33 -47.66 -13.24
N SER A 311 29.06 -46.65 -13.70
CA SER A 311 30.25 -46.83 -14.53
C SER A 311 31.37 -47.55 -13.78
N ILE A 312 31.54 -47.29 -12.48
CA ILE A 312 32.48 -48.01 -11.62
C ILE A 312 32.03 -49.49 -11.51
N PHE A 313 30.75 -49.76 -11.22
CA PHE A 313 30.22 -51.13 -11.17
C PHE A 313 30.47 -51.89 -12.47
N VAL A 314 30.05 -51.33 -13.60
CA VAL A 314 30.19 -51.95 -14.92
C VAL A 314 31.66 -52.13 -15.28
N GLY A 315 32.49 -51.12 -15.02
CA GLY A 315 33.93 -51.18 -15.29
C GLY A 315 34.61 -52.32 -14.54
N TYR A 316 34.33 -52.48 -13.25
CA TYR A 316 34.89 -53.57 -12.45
C TYR A 316 34.39 -54.94 -12.88
N HIS A 317 33.08 -55.09 -13.16
CA HIS A 317 32.55 -56.36 -13.67
C HIS A 317 33.14 -56.74 -15.03
N LEU A 318 33.36 -55.75 -15.90
CA LEU A 318 33.96 -55.96 -17.21
C LEU A 318 35.44 -56.34 -17.10
N ILE A 319 36.18 -55.73 -16.16
CA ILE A 319 37.56 -56.15 -15.84
C ILE A 319 37.61 -57.57 -15.28
N GLU A 320 36.70 -57.93 -14.36
CA GLU A 320 36.59 -59.29 -13.79
C GLU A 320 36.26 -60.32 -14.88
N TYR A 321 35.42 -59.95 -15.86
CA TYR A 321 35.07 -60.81 -16.98
C TYR A 321 36.22 -61.00 -17.99
N ILE A 322 36.92 -59.93 -18.35
CA ILE A 322 38.00 -59.99 -19.35
C ILE A 322 39.28 -60.60 -18.76
N VAL A 323 39.60 -60.27 -17.51
CA VAL A 323 40.85 -60.71 -16.85
C VAL A 323 40.54 -61.29 -15.47
N PRO A 324 39.91 -62.48 -15.39
CA PRO A 324 39.51 -63.10 -14.12
C PRO A 324 40.70 -63.49 -13.23
N THR A 325 41.93 -63.48 -13.76
CA THR A 325 43.16 -63.76 -13.01
C THR A 325 43.75 -62.55 -12.31
N LEU A 326 43.31 -61.33 -12.65
CA LEU A 326 43.87 -60.09 -12.11
C LEU A 326 43.42 -59.84 -10.66
N PHE A 327 42.18 -60.21 -10.33
CA PHE A 327 41.60 -60.01 -9.01
C PHE A 327 41.00 -61.30 -8.50
N THR A 328 41.39 -61.69 -7.29
CA THR A 328 40.88 -62.93 -6.67
C THR A 328 39.57 -62.71 -5.92
N ASN A 329 39.31 -61.49 -5.46
CA ASN A 329 38.06 -61.08 -4.84
C ASN A 329 37.23 -60.18 -5.76
N ASN A 330 35.90 -60.24 -5.58
CA ASN A 330 35.01 -59.23 -6.15
C ASN A 330 35.15 -57.94 -5.34
N LEU A 331 35.97 -57.01 -5.86
CA LEU A 331 36.34 -55.75 -5.22
C LEU A 331 35.14 -54.86 -4.87
N VAL A 332 34.07 -54.97 -5.67
CA VAL A 332 32.87 -54.16 -5.54
C VAL A 332 31.98 -54.70 -4.41
N CYS A 333 31.74 -56.02 -4.38
CA CYS A 333 31.02 -56.65 -3.26
C CYS A 333 31.76 -56.47 -1.94
N LEU A 334 33.09 -56.49 -1.97
CA LEU A 334 33.93 -56.21 -0.82
C LEU A 334 33.72 -54.78 -0.31
N ALA A 335 33.74 -53.79 -1.20
CA ALA A 335 33.65 -52.39 -0.79
C ALA A 335 32.24 -51.98 -0.32
N LEU A 336 31.18 -52.53 -0.91
CA LEU A 336 29.80 -52.21 -0.51
C LEU A 336 29.30 -53.04 0.66
N PHE A 337 29.53 -54.35 0.64
CA PHE A 337 28.89 -55.29 1.56
C PHE A 337 29.86 -55.89 2.57
N GLY A 338 31.16 -55.64 2.42
CA GLY A 338 32.18 -56.24 3.28
C GLY A 338 32.37 -57.74 3.05
N PHE A 339 31.86 -58.30 1.94
CA PHE A 339 31.98 -59.73 1.67
C PHE A 339 33.36 -60.08 1.09
N GLU A 340 34.15 -60.82 1.88
CA GLU A 340 35.45 -61.37 1.46
C GLU A 340 35.30 -62.81 0.94
N LYS A 341 35.59 -63.06 -0.34
CA LYS A 341 35.64 -64.43 -0.90
C LYS A 341 36.92 -65.16 -0.48
N ARG A 342 38.03 -64.41 -0.32
CA ARG A 342 39.33 -64.87 0.16
C ARG A 342 39.92 -63.79 1.06
N GLN A 343 40.38 -64.17 2.25
CA GLN A 343 40.91 -63.23 3.27
C GLN A 343 41.85 -62.20 2.64
N LEU A 344 41.53 -60.90 2.80
CA LEU A 344 42.31 -59.80 2.20
C LEU A 344 43.80 -59.88 2.54
N ARG A 345 44.16 -60.47 3.68
CA ARG A 345 45.55 -60.63 4.11
C ARG A 345 46.41 -61.39 3.09
N ARG A 346 45.80 -62.30 2.31
CA ARG A 346 46.48 -63.19 1.35
C ARG A 346 46.50 -62.68 -0.10
N THR A 347 45.93 -61.52 -0.40
CA THR A 347 45.92 -60.97 -1.78
C THR A 347 47.16 -60.15 -2.11
N GLN A 348 47.39 -59.93 -3.41
CA GLN A 348 48.51 -59.13 -3.93
C GLN A 348 48.41 -57.66 -3.47
N TYR A 349 49.56 -56.98 -3.38
CA TYR A 349 49.65 -55.60 -2.88
C TYR A 349 48.80 -54.61 -3.71
N GLY A 350 48.75 -54.79 -5.04
CA GLY A 350 47.92 -53.96 -5.93
C GLY A 350 46.42 -54.12 -5.67
N GLU A 351 45.94 -55.35 -5.48
CA GLU A 351 44.54 -55.63 -5.14
C GLU A 351 44.15 -54.99 -3.81
N LYS A 352 45.04 -55.01 -2.81
CA LYS A 352 44.83 -54.37 -1.51
C LYS A 352 44.70 -52.85 -1.63
N ALA A 353 45.61 -52.21 -2.36
CA ALA A 353 45.61 -50.76 -2.52
C ALA A 353 44.32 -50.27 -3.22
N VAL A 354 43.92 -50.96 -4.31
CA VAL A 354 42.67 -50.66 -5.03
C VAL A 354 41.45 -50.91 -4.15
N SER A 355 41.43 -52.01 -3.38
CA SER A 355 40.34 -52.32 -2.44
C SER A 355 40.19 -51.22 -1.40
N ILE A 356 41.28 -50.78 -0.77
CA ILE A 356 41.25 -49.73 0.27
C ILE A 356 40.73 -48.42 -0.32
N ALA A 357 41.19 -48.04 -1.52
CA ALA A 357 40.71 -46.84 -2.19
C ALA A 357 39.20 -46.94 -2.50
N LEU A 358 38.73 -48.08 -3.00
CA LEU A 358 37.31 -48.31 -3.28
C LEU A 358 36.46 -48.25 -2.01
N ILE A 359 36.91 -48.91 -0.94
CA ILE A 359 36.25 -48.91 0.37
C ILE A 359 36.12 -47.47 0.89
N LEU A 360 37.20 -46.69 0.85
CA LEU A 360 37.16 -45.29 1.29
C LEU A 360 36.19 -44.45 0.46
N ILE A 361 36.18 -44.60 -0.86
CA ILE A 361 35.27 -43.87 -1.75
C ILE A 361 33.81 -44.24 -1.47
N PHE A 362 33.47 -45.52 -1.41
CA PHE A 362 32.10 -45.98 -1.15
C PHE A 362 31.65 -45.64 0.26
N PHE A 363 32.53 -45.72 1.26
CA PHE A 363 32.24 -45.29 2.62
C PHE A 363 31.89 -43.79 2.67
N LEU A 364 32.69 -42.93 2.04
CA LEU A 364 32.42 -41.49 1.98
C LEU A 364 31.11 -41.20 1.25
N LEU A 365 30.83 -41.89 0.14
CA LEU A 365 29.55 -41.79 -0.58
C LEU A 365 28.38 -42.22 0.29
N GLN A 366 28.49 -43.36 0.98
CA GLN A 366 27.43 -43.86 1.86
C GLN A 366 27.15 -42.89 3.00
N CYS A 367 28.17 -42.39 3.69
CA CYS A 367 27.99 -41.40 4.74
C CYS A 367 27.32 -40.11 4.22
N ALA A 368 27.73 -39.62 3.05
CA ALA A 368 27.13 -38.44 2.42
C ALA A 368 25.66 -38.67 2.01
N TYR A 369 25.35 -39.88 1.52
CA TYR A 369 24.02 -40.30 1.13
C TYR A 369 23.09 -40.39 2.35
N GLU A 370 23.52 -41.11 3.39
CA GLU A 370 22.78 -41.30 4.64
C GLU A 370 22.50 -39.95 5.30
N ALA A 371 23.50 -39.07 5.41
CA ALA A 371 23.31 -37.74 5.98
C ALA A 371 22.23 -36.93 5.23
N LYS A 372 22.24 -36.95 3.89
CA LYS A 372 21.23 -36.27 3.08
C LYS A 372 19.85 -36.91 3.18
N ILE A 373 19.77 -38.24 3.19
CA ILE A 373 18.49 -38.94 3.34
C ILE A 373 17.88 -38.68 4.71
N ILE A 374 18.65 -38.78 5.78
CA ILE A 374 18.17 -38.48 7.13
C ILE A 374 17.64 -37.05 7.17
N SER A 375 18.36 -36.09 6.58
CA SER A 375 17.88 -34.71 6.44
C SER A 375 16.55 -34.62 5.67
N TYR A 376 16.39 -35.36 4.57
CA TYR A 376 15.14 -35.41 3.81
C TYR A 376 13.99 -36.15 4.51
N ILE A 377 14.29 -37.13 5.37
CA ILE A 377 13.28 -37.83 6.16
C ILE A 377 12.78 -36.92 7.29
N ILE A 378 13.70 -36.25 7.99
CA ILE A 378 13.38 -35.27 9.05
C ILE A 378 12.59 -34.09 8.47
N GLY A 379 13.01 -33.56 7.31
CA GLY A 379 12.34 -32.46 6.62
C GLY A 379 12.04 -32.84 5.18
N THR A 380 10.86 -33.43 4.93
CA THR A 380 10.49 -33.89 3.57
C THR A 380 10.56 -32.74 2.57
N PRO A 381 11.51 -32.76 1.61
CA PRO A 381 11.61 -31.71 0.62
C PRO A 381 10.37 -31.74 -0.27
N ARG A 382 9.91 -30.55 -0.68
CA ARG A 382 8.77 -30.39 -1.58
C ARG A 382 9.24 -30.16 -3.00
N PHE A 383 8.40 -30.53 -3.97
CA PHE A 383 8.60 -30.09 -5.34
C PHE A 383 8.55 -28.55 -5.37
N PRO A 384 9.48 -27.87 -6.06
CA PRO A 384 9.44 -26.41 -6.13
C PRO A 384 8.13 -26.00 -6.81
N GLY A 385 7.29 -25.24 -6.08
CA GLY A 385 6.14 -24.57 -6.69
C GLY A 385 6.62 -23.47 -7.64
N ALA A 386 5.70 -22.85 -8.38
CA ALA A 386 6.04 -21.68 -9.16
C ALA A 386 6.54 -20.56 -8.22
N THR A 387 7.80 -20.14 -8.36
CA THR A 387 8.41 -19.09 -7.53
C THR A 387 8.42 -17.73 -8.22
N THR A 388 8.13 -17.69 -9.52
CA THR A 388 8.13 -16.50 -10.36
C THR A 388 6.86 -16.49 -11.22
N ILE A 389 6.51 -15.31 -11.76
CA ILE A 389 5.37 -15.19 -12.67
C ILE A 389 5.62 -15.99 -13.96
N GLN A 390 6.87 -16.05 -14.43
CA GLN A 390 7.22 -16.87 -15.58
C GLN A 390 6.97 -18.37 -15.33
N ALA A 391 7.30 -18.87 -14.13
CA ALA A 391 7.04 -20.26 -13.78
C ALA A 391 5.53 -20.58 -13.71
N LEU A 392 4.69 -19.61 -13.35
CA LEU A 392 3.23 -19.77 -13.43
C LEU A 392 2.78 -19.91 -14.89
N ARG A 393 3.37 -19.12 -15.80
CA ARG A 393 3.09 -19.19 -17.24
C ARG A 393 3.55 -20.51 -17.86
N ASP A 394 4.77 -20.93 -17.55
CA ASP A 394 5.34 -22.19 -18.07
C ASP A 394 4.54 -23.42 -17.61
N GLN A 395 3.92 -23.33 -16.43
CA GLN A 395 3.07 -24.39 -15.86
C GLN A 395 1.58 -24.21 -16.16
N ASN A 396 1.19 -23.17 -16.91
CA ASN A 396 -0.20 -22.81 -17.23
C ASN A 396 -1.11 -22.75 -15.98
N ILE A 397 -0.61 -22.14 -14.89
CA ILE A 397 -1.33 -22.03 -13.63
C ILE A 397 -2.23 -20.79 -13.66
N THR A 398 -3.53 -21.02 -13.51
CA THR A 398 -4.52 -19.94 -13.39
C THR A 398 -4.38 -19.20 -12.08
N VAL A 399 -4.40 -17.87 -12.15
CA VAL A 399 -4.35 -16.93 -11.03
C VAL A 399 -5.74 -16.35 -10.82
N TYR A 400 -6.31 -16.58 -9.64
CA TYR A 400 -7.64 -16.13 -9.29
C TYR A 400 -7.62 -14.74 -8.63
N TYR A 401 -8.50 -13.84 -9.05
CA TYR A 401 -8.69 -12.53 -8.43
C TYR A 401 -10.17 -12.32 -8.08
N LYS A 402 -10.44 -11.47 -7.08
CA LYS A 402 -11.83 -11.22 -6.61
C LYS A 402 -12.30 -9.79 -6.87
N ASN A 403 -11.62 -8.81 -6.27
CA ASN A 403 -12.07 -7.41 -6.20
C ASN A 403 -11.12 -6.43 -6.90
N PHE A 404 -10.32 -6.88 -7.86
CA PHE A 404 -9.37 -6.05 -8.58
C PHE A 404 -9.85 -5.77 -10.01
N ASP A 405 -9.66 -4.52 -10.44
CA ASP A 405 -9.64 -4.23 -11.87
C ASP A 405 -8.32 -4.74 -12.44
N THR A 406 -8.39 -5.74 -13.30
CA THR A 406 -7.22 -6.39 -13.91
C THR A 406 -6.82 -5.74 -15.22
N ALA A 407 -7.51 -4.69 -15.69
CA ALA A 407 -7.26 -4.08 -16.99
C ALA A 407 -5.83 -3.51 -17.14
N GLN A 408 -5.12 -3.26 -16.04
CA GLN A 408 -3.76 -2.70 -16.03
C GLN A 408 -2.68 -3.75 -15.72
N MET A 409 -3.02 -5.04 -15.71
CA MET A 409 -2.15 -6.13 -15.24
C MET A 409 -1.58 -6.97 -16.38
N ASP A 410 -0.98 -6.33 -17.40
CA ASP A 410 -0.46 -6.97 -18.62
C ASP A 410 0.48 -8.17 -18.35
N LYS A 411 1.20 -8.16 -17.22
CA LYS A 411 2.08 -9.28 -16.79
C LYS A 411 1.33 -10.60 -16.65
N LEU A 412 0.03 -10.57 -16.37
CA LEU A 412 -0.80 -11.73 -16.09
C LEU A 412 -1.77 -12.07 -17.24
N ASP A 413 -1.58 -11.48 -18.41
CA ASP A 413 -2.39 -11.78 -19.59
C ASP A 413 -2.42 -13.28 -19.88
N GLY A 414 -3.64 -13.81 -20.04
CA GLY A 414 -3.90 -15.24 -20.27
C GLY A 414 -3.85 -16.14 -19.03
N LEU A 415 -3.45 -15.61 -17.86
CA LEU A 415 -3.38 -16.38 -16.60
C LEU A 415 -4.55 -16.09 -15.64
N LEU A 416 -5.25 -14.97 -15.81
CA LEU A 416 -6.25 -14.50 -14.87
C LEU A 416 -7.62 -15.18 -15.02
N ALA A 417 -8.23 -15.52 -13.89
CA ALA A 417 -9.63 -15.91 -13.80
C ALA A 417 -10.31 -15.24 -12.60
N LYS A 418 -11.61 -14.93 -12.73
CA LYS A 418 -12.37 -14.39 -11.60
C LYS A 418 -12.68 -15.51 -10.60
N TYR A 419 -12.53 -15.19 -9.32
CA TYR A 419 -12.91 -16.08 -8.23
C TYR A 419 -14.37 -15.88 -7.86
N ASP A 420 -15.22 -16.86 -8.16
CA ASP A 420 -16.68 -16.73 -8.02
C ASP A 420 -17.20 -16.95 -6.58
N LYS A 421 -16.37 -17.44 -5.65
CA LYS A 421 -16.80 -17.70 -4.28
C LYS A 421 -16.64 -16.47 -3.39
N ASN A 422 -17.54 -16.35 -2.40
CA ASN A 422 -17.54 -15.24 -1.44
C ASN A 422 -16.34 -15.28 -0.48
N GLU A 423 -15.77 -16.45 -0.21
CA GLU A 423 -14.64 -16.62 0.70
C GLU A 423 -13.47 -17.24 -0.05
N ILE A 424 -12.27 -16.66 0.12
CA ILE A 424 -11.04 -17.16 -0.47
C ILE A 424 -10.67 -18.45 0.26
N LEU A 425 -10.97 -19.58 -0.38
CA LEU A 425 -10.59 -20.89 0.12
C LEU A 425 -9.23 -21.28 -0.46
N PHE A 426 -8.25 -21.46 0.42
CA PHE A 426 -6.90 -21.86 0.10
C PHE A 426 -6.80 -23.37 -0.17
N ASP A 427 -7.54 -23.83 -1.17
CA ASP A 427 -7.65 -25.23 -1.59
C ASP A 427 -6.79 -25.56 -2.83
N GLY A 428 -5.49 -25.27 -2.74
CA GLY A 428 -4.53 -25.48 -3.82
C GLY A 428 -4.64 -24.48 -4.99
N VAL A 429 -5.35 -23.37 -4.82
CA VAL A 429 -5.52 -22.33 -5.85
C VAL A 429 -4.51 -21.20 -5.69
N THR A 430 -4.08 -20.63 -6.80
CA THR A 430 -3.20 -19.45 -6.83
C THR A 430 -4.06 -18.19 -6.81
N ILE A 431 -3.81 -17.28 -5.88
CA ILE A 431 -4.65 -16.11 -5.63
C ILE A 431 -3.83 -14.82 -5.79
N LEU A 432 -4.44 -13.80 -6.39
CA LEU A 432 -3.95 -12.44 -6.52
C LEU A 432 -4.65 -11.54 -5.50
N ASP A 433 -3.87 -10.91 -4.62
CA ASP A 433 -4.41 -9.92 -3.68
C ASP A 433 -3.31 -8.95 -3.20
N ASN A 434 -3.72 -7.97 -2.39
CA ASN A 434 -2.82 -7.10 -1.66
C ASN A 434 -1.88 -7.93 -0.78
N ARG A 435 -0.58 -7.64 -0.85
CA ARG A 435 0.47 -8.41 -0.18
C ARG A 435 0.30 -8.48 1.35
N ILE A 436 -0.32 -7.47 1.96
CA ILE A 436 -0.63 -7.46 3.40
C ILE A 436 -1.76 -8.46 3.67
N VAL A 437 -2.84 -8.43 2.89
CA VAL A 437 -3.93 -9.42 2.97
C VAL A 437 -3.37 -10.84 2.80
N LEU A 438 -2.58 -11.07 1.75
CA LEU A 438 -1.96 -12.38 1.50
C LEU A 438 -1.08 -12.86 2.65
N ASN A 439 -0.34 -11.95 3.30
CA ASN A 439 0.44 -12.30 4.48
C ASN A 439 -0.45 -12.70 5.65
N ILE A 440 -1.51 -11.94 5.92
CA ILE A 440 -2.47 -12.26 7.00
C ILE A 440 -3.13 -13.61 6.74
N GLU A 441 -3.70 -13.80 5.55
CA GLU A 441 -4.39 -15.04 5.16
C GLU A 441 -3.47 -16.26 5.19
N LYS A 442 -2.21 -16.09 4.75
CA LYS A 442 -1.19 -17.14 4.87
C LYS A 442 -0.99 -17.58 6.32
N HIS A 443 -0.86 -16.62 7.25
CA HIS A 443 -0.69 -16.94 8.67
C HIS A 443 -1.95 -17.60 9.26
N MET A 444 -3.14 -17.20 8.82
CA MET A 444 -4.41 -17.78 9.27
C MET A 444 -4.62 -19.21 8.75
N ASN A 445 -4.27 -19.51 7.50
CA ASN A 445 -4.33 -20.88 6.98
C ASN A 445 -3.44 -21.86 7.73
N GLU A 446 -2.27 -21.41 8.20
CA GLU A 446 -1.37 -22.24 9.00
C GLU A 446 -2.02 -22.66 10.34
N VAL A 447 -3.01 -21.91 10.84
CA VAL A 447 -3.72 -22.17 12.11
C VAL A 447 -4.85 -23.19 11.97
N ALA A 448 -5.59 -23.17 10.86
CA ALA A 448 -6.89 -23.84 10.70
C ALA A 448 -6.84 -25.39 10.64
N GLY A 449 -5.75 -26.03 11.07
CA GLY A 449 -5.70 -27.47 11.32
C GLY A 449 -5.23 -28.33 10.13
N GLY A 450 -3.92 -28.53 10.05
CA GLY A 450 -3.29 -29.83 9.77
C GLY A 450 -3.34 -30.45 8.37
N LYS A 451 -4.18 -29.98 7.44
CA LYS A 451 -4.26 -30.55 6.07
C LYS A 451 -4.12 -29.55 4.93
N LEU A 452 -4.04 -28.26 5.22
CA LEU A 452 -3.97 -27.23 4.20
C LEU A 452 -2.55 -27.17 3.59
N MET A 453 -2.50 -27.14 2.27
CA MET A 453 -1.27 -27.03 1.49
C MET A 453 -0.53 -25.76 1.92
N PRO A 454 0.77 -25.79 2.25
CA PRO A 454 1.46 -24.59 2.67
C PRO A 454 1.59 -23.65 1.49
N TYR A 455 1.51 -22.33 1.71
CA TYR A 455 1.57 -21.35 0.63
C TYR A 455 2.87 -20.54 0.62
N PHE A 456 3.20 -20.02 -0.55
CA PHE A 456 4.32 -19.12 -0.78
C PHE A 456 3.82 -17.88 -1.52
N ILE A 457 4.17 -16.70 -1.01
CA ILE A 457 3.89 -15.43 -1.68
C ILE A 457 5.08 -15.15 -2.60
N LEU A 458 4.81 -14.89 -3.86
CA LEU A 458 5.86 -14.59 -4.84
C LEU A 458 6.67 -13.36 -4.40
N THR A 459 7.97 -13.38 -4.70
CA THR A 459 8.85 -12.24 -4.44
C THR A 459 8.58 -11.08 -5.40
N GLU A 460 8.17 -11.40 -6.62
CA GLU A 460 7.80 -10.45 -7.66
C GLU A 460 6.44 -9.80 -7.36
N ASN A 461 6.40 -8.47 -7.43
CA ASN A 461 5.15 -7.72 -7.38
C ASN A 461 4.53 -7.67 -8.78
N VAL A 462 3.22 -7.89 -8.84
CA VAL A 462 2.45 -7.79 -10.08
C VAL A 462 2.31 -6.32 -10.44
N PHE A 463 1.78 -5.56 -9.49
CA PHE A 463 1.42 -4.16 -9.64
C PHE A 463 1.62 -3.42 -8.31
N GLU A 464 1.91 -2.14 -8.40
CA GLU A 464 2.01 -1.25 -7.24
C GLU A 464 1.11 -0.04 -7.49
N MET A 465 0.33 0.34 -6.48
CA MET A 465 -0.59 1.46 -6.59
C MET A 465 -0.56 2.35 -5.36
N LEU A 466 -0.85 3.63 -5.58
CA LEU A 466 -0.89 4.62 -4.52
C LEU A 466 -2.33 4.75 -4.00
N PRO A 467 -2.59 4.40 -2.73
CA PRO A 467 -3.89 4.68 -2.11
C PRO A 467 -4.01 6.15 -1.75
N PHE A 468 -5.24 6.61 -1.57
CA PHE A 468 -5.57 7.98 -1.17
C PHE A 468 -6.63 7.98 -0.07
N TYR A 469 -6.51 8.92 0.86
CA TYR A 469 -7.57 9.25 1.82
C TYR A 469 -8.44 10.36 1.24
N THR A 470 -9.74 10.31 1.52
CA THR A 470 -10.67 11.34 1.02
C THR A 470 -11.09 12.26 2.15
N PHE A 471 -10.96 13.56 1.91
CA PHE A 471 -11.46 14.60 2.80
C PHE A 471 -12.69 15.24 2.17
N GLN A 472 -13.53 15.88 2.98
CA GLN A 472 -14.56 16.74 2.43
C GLN A 472 -13.94 17.79 1.49
N PRO A 473 -14.62 18.16 0.40
CA PRO A 473 -14.20 19.27 -0.43
C PRO A 473 -13.94 20.50 0.43
N LYS A 474 -12.78 21.14 0.24
CA LYS A 474 -12.35 22.33 1.00
C LYS A 474 -12.17 22.11 2.51
N SER A 475 -11.94 20.87 2.94
CA SER A 475 -11.54 20.59 4.31
C SER A 475 -10.20 21.26 4.64
N PRO A 476 -10.11 22.08 5.71
CA PRO A 476 -8.86 22.71 6.11
C PRO A 476 -7.86 21.70 6.69
N TYR A 477 -8.32 20.48 7.02
CA TYR A 477 -7.50 19.43 7.62
C TYR A 477 -6.60 18.74 6.59
N ALA A 478 -6.98 18.70 5.31
CA ALA A 478 -6.28 17.93 4.28
C ALA A 478 -4.80 18.35 4.07
N PRO A 479 -4.46 19.65 3.96
CA PRO A 479 -3.06 20.06 3.82
C PRO A 479 -2.22 19.75 5.07
N ALA A 480 -2.78 19.98 6.26
CA ALA A 480 -2.10 19.69 7.52
C ALA A 480 -1.88 18.17 7.69
N PHE A 481 -2.88 17.36 7.32
CA PHE A 481 -2.77 15.91 7.34
C PHE A 481 -1.70 15.40 6.38
N ARG A 482 -1.60 15.96 5.17
CA ARG A 482 -0.56 15.60 4.19
C ARG A 482 0.84 15.77 4.79
N LEU A 483 1.11 16.92 5.41
CA LEU A 483 2.39 17.19 6.07
C LEU A 483 2.63 16.26 7.26
N TYR A 484 1.59 16.04 8.08
CA TYR A 484 1.66 15.12 9.22
C TYR A 484 1.96 13.69 8.77
N GLN A 485 1.27 13.19 7.75
CA GLN A 485 1.45 11.85 7.22
C GLN A 485 2.88 11.64 6.70
N GLN A 486 3.42 12.61 5.98
CA GLN A 486 4.79 12.57 5.51
C GLN A 486 5.76 12.42 6.69
N ARG A 487 5.62 13.24 7.73
CA ARG A 487 6.44 13.13 8.94
C ARG A 487 6.27 11.79 9.66
N ALA A 488 5.04 11.28 9.76
CA ALA A 488 4.76 9.99 10.37
C ALA A 488 5.42 8.83 9.59
N PHE A 489 5.39 8.91 8.26
CA PHE A 489 6.06 7.96 7.38
C PHE A 489 7.58 8.02 7.51
N GLU A 490 8.17 9.22 7.48
CA GLU A 490 9.61 9.44 7.66
C GLU A 490 10.08 8.95 9.04
N ALA A 491 9.24 9.05 10.06
CA ALA A 491 9.50 8.50 11.40
C ALA A 491 9.35 6.96 11.48
N GLY A 492 8.91 6.29 10.41
CA GLY A 492 8.70 4.84 10.37
C GLY A 492 7.50 4.33 11.18
N LEU A 493 6.57 5.21 11.57
CA LEU A 493 5.42 4.86 12.41
C LEU A 493 4.49 3.80 11.79
N PRO A 494 4.12 3.87 10.49
CA PRO A 494 3.21 2.87 9.94
C PRO A 494 3.82 1.46 9.91
N PHE A 495 5.14 1.36 9.72
CA PHE A 495 5.85 0.08 9.81
C PHE A 495 5.79 -0.49 11.24
N GLN A 496 5.96 0.36 12.25
CA GLN A 496 5.84 -0.06 13.65
C GLN A 496 4.43 -0.53 14.00
N TRP A 497 3.38 0.19 13.59
CA TRP A 497 1.99 -0.21 13.83
C TRP A 497 1.69 -1.56 13.18
N ARG A 498 2.09 -1.73 11.93
CA ARG A 498 1.94 -3.02 11.23
C ARG A 498 2.67 -4.17 11.92
N GLN A 499 3.83 -3.92 12.51
CA GLN A 499 4.52 -4.92 13.33
C GLN A 499 3.78 -5.29 14.62
N VAL A 500 3.03 -4.35 15.22
CA VAL A 500 2.17 -4.64 16.38
C VAL A 500 1.04 -5.58 15.95
N ASP A 501 0.40 -5.28 14.82
CA ASP A 501 -0.70 -6.10 14.29
C ASP A 501 -0.22 -7.53 13.96
N PHE A 502 0.92 -7.65 13.26
CA PHE A 502 1.52 -8.96 12.96
C PHE A 502 1.96 -9.72 14.23
N ARG A 503 2.41 -9.02 15.28
CA ARG A 503 2.70 -9.67 16.56
C ARG A 503 1.45 -10.23 17.20
N CYS A 504 0.33 -9.50 17.15
CA CYS A 504 -0.94 -10.00 17.65
C CYS A 504 -1.42 -11.23 16.87
N LEU A 505 -1.35 -11.20 15.54
CA LEU A 505 -1.67 -12.36 14.69
C LEU A 505 -0.80 -13.57 15.00
N ARG A 506 0.50 -13.36 15.19
CA ARG A 506 1.43 -14.43 15.58
C ARG A 506 1.10 -15.01 16.96
N PHE A 507 0.73 -14.16 17.91
CA PHE A 507 0.31 -14.59 19.24
C PHE A 507 -0.97 -15.43 19.16
N TYR A 508 -2.01 -14.93 18.46
CA TYR A 508 -3.25 -15.67 18.22
C TYR A 508 -2.98 -17.03 17.57
N ARG A 509 -2.16 -17.07 16.51
CA ARG A 509 -1.72 -18.31 15.86
C ARG A 509 -1.08 -19.28 16.85
N ASN A 510 -0.09 -18.81 17.62
CA ASN A 510 0.63 -19.66 18.55
C ASN A 510 -0.30 -20.22 19.64
N THR A 511 -1.24 -19.42 20.16
CA THR A 511 -2.22 -19.88 21.15
C THR A 511 -3.16 -20.94 20.58
N VAL A 512 -3.68 -20.73 19.36
CA VAL A 512 -4.55 -21.73 18.70
C VAL A 512 -3.76 -23.00 18.35
N LEU A 513 -2.52 -22.87 17.87
CA LEU A 513 -1.65 -24.02 17.60
C LEU A 513 -1.31 -24.79 18.88
N VAL A 514 -0.95 -24.13 19.99
CA VAL A 514 -0.67 -24.80 21.28
C VAL A 514 -1.91 -25.55 21.79
N ASN A 515 -3.08 -24.95 21.66
CA ASN A 515 -4.33 -25.61 22.04
C ASN A 515 -4.71 -26.77 21.08
N GLY A 516 -4.33 -26.68 19.81
CA GLY A 516 -4.52 -27.72 18.79
C GLY A 516 -3.46 -28.83 18.80
N LEU A 517 -2.25 -28.54 19.29
CA LEU A 517 -1.10 -29.45 19.39
C LEU A 517 -1.35 -30.61 20.36
N GLY A 518 -2.34 -30.50 21.27
CA GLY A 518 -2.84 -31.65 22.03
C GLY A 518 -3.41 -32.79 21.16
N LYS A 519 -3.59 -32.56 19.85
CA LYS A 519 -4.06 -33.55 18.87
C LYS A 519 -3.09 -33.81 17.71
N GLN A 520 -1.95 -33.13 17.64
CA GLN A 520 -1.02 -33.32 16.54
C GLN A 520 -0.15 -34.54 16.85
N SER A 521 -0.63 -35.67 16.33
CA SER A 521 0.02 -36.96 16.27
C SER A 521 1.52 -36.85 16.07
N ASP A 522 2.26 -37.55 16.92
CA ASP A 522 3.68 -37.86 16.84
C ASP A 522 4.27 -37.76 15.43
N ASP A 523 5.43 -37.13 15.35
CA ASP A 523 6.42 -37.21 14.25
C ASP A 523 6.95 -38.65 14.06
N THR A 524 6.05 -39.63 14.04
CA THR A 524 6.34 -40.99 13.61
C THR A 524 6.32 -41.03 12.10
N ILE A 525 7.38 -41.58 11.50
CA ILE A 525 7.45 -41.85 10.07
C ILE A 525 6.23 -42.73 9.72
N ARG A 526 5.22 -42.14 9.06
CA ARG A 526 4.02 -42.87 8.67
C ARG A 526 4.40 -44.10 7.88
N LYS A 527 3.90 -45.26 8.31
CA LYS A 527 4.11 -46.57 7.66
C LYS A 527 3.80 -46.52 6.16
N ASP A 528 2.81 -45.73 5.77
CA ASP A 528 2.41 -45.50 4.37
C ASP A 528 3.55 -44.96 3.50
N LYS A 529 4.50 -44.22 4.09
CA LYS A 529 5.68 -43.73 3.37
C LYS A 529 6.76 -44.82 3.18
N LEU A 530 6.80 -45.87 3.98
CA LEU A 530 7.82 -46.93 3.81
C LEU A 530 7.35 -48.08 2.92
N GLN A 531 6.04 -48.17 2.65
CA GLN A 531 5.44 -49.26 1.89
C GLN A 531 6.07 -49.50 0.50
N PRO A 532 6.36 -48.48 -0.33
CA PRO A 532 6.96 -48.71 -1.66
C PRO A 532 8.36 -49.33 -1.58
N LEU A 533 9.13 -48.98 -0.55
CA LEU A 533 10.48 -49.48 -0.34
C LEU A 533 10.46 -50.94 0.11
N VAL A 534 9.51 -51.32 0.98
CA VAL A 534 9.27 -52.73 1.33
C VAL A 534 8.85 -53.54 0.09
N LEU A 535 7.96 -53.01 -0.72
CA LEU A 535 7.50 -53.67 -1.95
C LEU A 535 8.64 -53.89 -2.95
N PHE A 536 9.56 -52.92 -3.06
CA PHE A 536 10.76 -53.06 -3.88
C PHE A 536 11.68 -54.19 -3.41
N PHE A 537 11.97 -54.28 -2.10
CA PHE A 537 12.79 -55.38 -1.58
C PHE A 537 12.14 -56.75 -1.75
N VAL A 538 10.82 -56.85 -1.58
CA VAL A 538 10.07 -58.09 -1.84
C VAL A 538 10.14 -58.48 -3.31
N LEU A 539 10.03 -57.52 -4.22
CA LEU A 539 10.16 -57.76 -5.66
C LEU A 539 11.57 -58.22 -6.03
N GLN A 540 12.61 -57.56 -5.50
CA GLN A 540 13.99 -57.94 -5.75
C GLN A 540 14.26 -59.37 -5.24
N TRP A 541 13.83 -59.69 -4.03
CA TRP A 541 13.95 -61.03 -3.47
C TRP A 541 13.24 -62.08 -4.35
N PHE A 542 12.04 -61.78 -4.85
CA PHE A 542 11.32 -62.67 -5.75
C PHE A 542 12.09 -62.91 -7.07
N ILE A 543 12.68 -61.86 -7.66
CA ILE A 543 13.51 -61.98 -8.86
C ILE A 543 14.72 -62.87 -8.59
N GLU A 544 15.41 -62.68 -7.46
CA GLU A 544 16.56 -63.50 -7.07
C GLU A 544 16.17 -65.00 -6.93
N VAL A 545 15.02 -65.29 -6.31
CA VAL A 545 14.49 -66.66 -6.18
C VAL A 545 14.18 -67.28 -7.55
N VAL A 546 13.60 -66.50 -8.47
CA VAL A 546 13.29 -66.97 -9.84
C VAL A 546 14.58 -67.28 -10.60
N VAL A 547 15.58 -66.39 -10.55
CA VAL A 547 16.88 -66.62 -11.20
C VAL A 547 17.54 -67.88 -10.65
N PHE A 548 17.56 -68.05 -9.32
CA PHE A 548 18.10 -69.24 -8.68
C PHE A 548 17.37 -70.52 -9.13
N ALA A 549 16.03 -70.49 -9.19
CA ALA A 549 15.25 -71.63 -9.67
C ALA A 549 15.57 -71.98 -11.13
N VAL A 550 15.74 -70.98 -12.00
CA VAL A 550 16.14 -71.17 -13.40
C VAL A 550 17.55 -71.76 -13.50
N GLU A 551 18.52 -71.25 -12.73
CA GLU A 551 19.89 -71.78 -12.68
C GLU A 551 19.92 -73.25 -12.24
N VAL A 552 19.13 -73.61 -11.22
CA VAL A 552 18.99 -75.00 -10.75
C VAL A 552 18.39 -75.87 -11.84
N LEU A 553 17.33 -75.42 -12.52
CA LEU A 553 16.71 -76.17 -13.62
C LEU A 553 17.70 -76.38 -14.78
N VAL A 554 18.37 -75.33 -15.25
CA VAL A 554 19.38 -75.40 -16.32
C VAL A 554 20.55 -76.30 -15.90
N GLY A 555 21.01 -76.20 -14.66
CA GLY A 555 22.04 -77.07 -14.09
C GLY A 555 21.63 -78.54 -14.05
N CYS A 556 20.38 -78.84 -13.72
CA CYS A 556 19.84 -80.21 -13.79
C CYS A 556 19.78 -80.72 -15.23
N PHE A 557 19.30 -79.93 -16.20
CA PHE A 557 19.20 -80.35 -17.59
C PHE A 557 20.56 -80.56 -18.26
N THR A 558 21.53 -79.68 -18.01
CA THR A 558 22.90 -79.83 -18.53
C THR A 558 23.60 -81.07 -17.97
N LYS A 559 23.35 -81.43 -16.71
CA LYS A 559 23.90 -82.65 -16.09
C LYS A 559 23.25 -83.93 -16.59
N LEU A 560 21.98 -83.89 -17.01
CA LEU A 560 21.29 -85.01 -17.66
C LEU A 560 21.70 -85.20 -19.12
N GLY A 561 22.09 -84.15 -19.85
CA GLY A 561 22.60 -84.25 -21.23
C GLY A 561 24.09 -84.63 -21.35
N SER A 562 24.81 -84.71 -20.23
CA SER A 562 26.23 -85.09 -20.14
C SER A 562 26.44 -86.56 -19.71
N ARG A 563 25.37 -87.31 -19.49
CA ARG A 563 25.37 -88.78 -19.33
C ARG A 563 24.79 -89.40 -20.58
#